data_AF-F2QT62-F1
#
_entry.id   AF-F2QT62-F1
#
_cell.length_a   1.000
_cell.length_b   1.000
_cell.length_c   1.000
_cell.angle_alpha   90.00
_cell.angle_beta   90.00
_cell.angle_gamma   90.00
#
_symmetry.space_group_name_H-M   'P 1'
#
loop_
_entity.id
_entity.type
_entity.pdbx_description
1 polymer ?
#
loop_
_entity_poly.entity_id
_entity_poly.type
_entity_poly.pdbx_seq_one_letter_code
_entity_poly.pdbx_strand_id
1 'polypeptide(L)'
;MAPRTLPEDLIPSLYDLHIYNFQPEKKTYDGDIVIHLEVKEPTDEVVFNAKDLELKDVHVFHNVNKSENEIPVKEIVDNELITIKLKEKVTSGTLLVNISFTGNIQSDKIGFYKGDTDVEGRVTYTTNLTTPNARLAFPCLDNILLKAPFKFGVTANPGQLVSSILDLSSEADVLNDNDDVIGTRYQYQVSEPIAPALLEWTIHI
;
A
#
# COMPACT_ATOMS: atom_id res chain seq x y z
N MET A 1 3.53 -24.06 15.83
CA MET A 1 4.60 -23.06 15.60
C MET A 1 4.12 -21.77 16.24
N ALA A 2 4.99 -21.03 16.93
CA ALA A 2 4.62 -19.69 17.41
C ALA A 2 4.34 -18.79 16.18
N PRO A 3 3.31 -17.94 16.19
CA PRO A 3 3.09 -17.01 15.09
C PRO A 3 4.33 -16.14 14.93
N ARG A 4 4.82 -15.99 13.69
CA ARG A 4 5.94 -15.10 13.39
C ARG A 4 5.41 -13.67 13.58
N THR A 5 5.88 -12.99 14.62
CA THR A 5 5.57 -11.58 14.87
C THR A 5 6.44 -10.71 13.96
N LEU A 6 5.95 -9.53 13.55
CA LEU A 6 6.81 -8.54 12.92
C LEU A 6 7.96 -8.20 13.87
N PRO A 7 9.21 -8.18 13.38
CA PRO A 7 10.34 -7.83 14.23
C PRO A 7 10.27 -6.34 14.64
N GLU A 8 10.75 -6.02 15.83
CA GLU A 8 10.71 -4.66 16.41
C GLU A 8 11.87 -3.77 15.94
N ASP A 9 12.76 -4.33 15.10
CA ASP A 9 13.95 -3.68 14.54
C ASP A 9 13.63 -2.67 13.44
N LEU A 10 12.46 -2.76 12.81
CA LEU A 10 12.01 -1.89 11.72
C LEU A 10 10.68 -1.20 12.08
N ILE A 11 10.72 0.13 12.21
CA ILE A 11 9.55 0.94 12.56
C ILE A 11 9.12 1.76 11.34
N PRO A 12 7.84 1.69 10.90
CA PRO A 12 7.40 2.48 9.76
C PRO A 12 7.39 3.97 10.11
N SER A 13 7.93 4.79 9.22
CA SER A 13 7.96 6.25 9.36
C SER A 13 7.13 6.98 8.31
N LEU A 14 6.77 6.33 7.19
CA LEU A 14 5.87 6.84 6.16
C LEU A 14 5.42 5.68 5.25
N TYR A 15 4.15 5.71 4.84
CA TYR A 15 3.65 4.95 3.69
C TYR A 15 3.34 5.93 2.55
N ASP A 16 3.99 5.76 1.39
CA ASP A 16 3.61 6.45 0.15
C ASP A 16 2.86 5.44 -0.73
N LEU A 17 1.54 5.47 -0.70
CA LEU A 17 0.65 4.48 -1.33
C LEU A 17 -0.17 5.12 -2.45
N HIS A 18 -0.13 4.52 -3.63
CA HIS A 18 -0.97 4.90 -4.76
C HIS A 18 -1.72 3.69 -5.30
N ILE A 19 -3.04 3.77 -5.39
CA ILE A 19 -3.91 2.72 -5.96
C ILE A 19 -4.34 3.14 -7.36
N TYR A 20 -4.29 2.25 -8.35
CA TYR A 20 -4.63 2.56 -9.74
C TYR A 20 -5.08 1.32 -10.51
N ASN A 21 -5.39 1.49 -11.80
CA ASN A 21 -5.82 0.41 -12.71
C ASN A 21 -6.96 -0.45 -12.14
N PHE A 22 -7.96 0.21 -11.54
CA PHE A 22 -9.10 -0.44 -10.92
C PHE A 22 -9.99 -1.13 -11.97
N GLN A 23 -10.08 -2.47 -11.91
CA GLN A 23 -10.76 -3.33 -12.89
C GLN A 23 -11.81 -4.22 -12.20
N PRO A 24 -13.02 -3.70 -11.94
CA PRO A 24 -14.07 -4.43 -11.21
C PRO A 24 -14.49 -5.74 -11.90
N GLU A 25 -14.51 -5.76 -13.23
CA GLU A 25 -14.84 -6.96 -14.03
C GLU A 25 -13.82 -8.09 -13.85
N LYS A 26 -12.55 -7.74 -13.67
CA LYS A 26 -11.47 -8.70 -13.39
C LYS A 26 -11.24 -8.93 -11.91
N LYS A 27 -11.98 -8.22 -11.05
CA LYS A 27 -11.80 -8.20 -9.59
C LYS A 27 -10.37 -7.88 -9.15
N THR A 28 -9.71 -6.97 -9.86
CA THR A 28 -8.31 -6.61 -9.60
C THR A 28 -8.10 -5.10 -9.61
N TYR A 29 -6.98 -4.69 -9.02
CA TYR A 29 -6.43 -3.35 -9.06
C TYR A 29 -4.91 -3.44 -8.92
N ASP A 30 -4.21 -2.40 -9.33
CA ASP A 30 -2.77 -2.28 -9.11
C ASP A 30 -2.48 -1.25 -8.04
N GLY A 31 -1.31 -1.34 -7.44
CA GLY A 31 -0.82 -0.35 -6.51
C GLY A 31 0.70 -0.28 -6.48
N ASP A 32 1.19 0.90 -6.14
CA ASP A 32 2.58 1.14 -5.81
C ASP A 32 2.64 1.61 -4.37
N ILE A 33 3.56 1.02 -3.60
CA ILE A 33 3.83 1.46 -2.24
C ILE A 33 5.32 1.65 -2.01
N VAL A 34 5.66 2.72 -1.30
CA VAL A 34 6.97 2.90 -0.67
C VAL A 34 6.79 2.89 0.84
N ILE A 35 7.35 1.89 1.50
CA ILE A 35 7.37 1.81 2.96
C ILE A 35 8.70 2.37 3.44
N HIS A 36 8.66 3.46 4.18
CA HIS A 36 9.83 4.01 4.86
C HIS A 36 9.96 3.33 6.23
N LEU A 37 11.10 2.70 6.50
CA LEU A 37 11.35 1.94 7.72
C LEU A 37 12.60 2.47 8.42
N GLU A 38 12.44 2.92 9.66
CA GLU A 38 13.56 3.29 10.52
C GLU A 38 14.20 2.05 11.13
N VAL A 39 15.50 1.89 10.90
CA VAL A 39 16.31 0.79 11.45
C VAL A 39 16.69 1.09 12.89
N LYS A 40 16.08 0.37 13.84
CA LYS A 40 16.35 0.46 15.29
C LYS A 40 17.47 -0.47 15.73
N GLU A 41 17.55 -1.64 15.12
CA GLU A 41 18.62 -2.60 15.36
C GLU A 41 19.26 -3.06 14.03
N PRO A 42 20.56 -3.41 14.01
CA PRO A 42 21.21 -3.85 12.79
C PRO A 42 20.57 -5.10 12.18
N THR A 43 20.06 -4.99 10.95
CA THR A 43 19.31 -6.05 10.27
C THR A 43 19.76 -6.25 8.82
N ASP A 44 19.60 -7.47 8.32
CA ASP A 44 19.74 -7.84 6.90
C ASP A 44 18.42 -8.42 6.35
N GLU A 45 17.32 -8.24 7.08
CA GLU A 45 15.99 -8.68 6.68
C GLU A 45 14.98 -7.53 6.77
N VAL A 46 14.09 -7.44 5.79
CA VAL A 46 12.90 -6.58 5.84
C VAL A 46 11.68 -7.48 5.86
N VAL A 47 10.82 -7.32 6.86
CA VAL A 47 9.64 -8.16 7.07
C VAL A 47 8.37 -7.33 7.05
N PHE A 48 7.37 -7.72 6.26
CA PHE A 48 6.06 -7.08 6.19
C PHE A 48 4.94 -8.08 5.89
N ASN A 49 3.70 -7.63 6.03
CA ASN A 49 2.51 -8.41 5.70
C ASN A 49 2.05 -8.13 4.28
N ALA A 50 1.78 -9.19 3.52
CA ALA A 50 1.01 -9.16 2.29
C ALA A 50 0.24 -10.48 2.23
N LYS A 51 -1.02 -10.45 1.81
CA LYS A 51 -1.84 -11.65 1.62
C LYS A 51 -2.74 -11.44 0.42
N ASP A 52 -2.80 -12.43 -0.46
CA ASP A 52 -3.61 -12.35 -1.67
C ASP A 52 -3.26 -11.14 -2.57
N LEU A 53 -1.96 -10.82 -2.60
CA LEU A 53 -1.35 -9.79 -3.43
C LEU A 53 -0.26 -10.44 -4.29
N GLU A 54 -0.21 -10.10 -5.58
CA GLU A 54 0.89 -10.46 -6.47
C GLU A 54 1.94 -9.35 -6.43
N LEU A 55 3.10 -9.60 -5.83
CA LEU A 55 4.21 -8.65 -5.82
C LEU A 55 5.01 -8.77 -7.12
N LYS A 56 5.30 -7.63 -7.77
CA LYS A 56 5.99 -7.58 -9.07
C LYS A 56 7.40 -7.03 -8.92
N ASP A 57 7.52 -5.73 -8.70
CA ASP A 57 8.81 -5.02 -8.64
C ASP A 57 9.11 -4.66 -7.18
N VAL A 58 10.10 -5.34 -6.58
CA VAL A 58 10.49 -5.17 -5.18
C VAL A 58 11.94 -4.68 -5.11
N HIS A 59 12.11 -3.45 -4.62
CA HIS A 59 13.42 -2.82 -4.47
C HIS A 59 13.60 -2.26 -3.06
N VAL A 60 14.81 -2.35 -2.54
CA VAL A 60 15.16 -1.82 -1.21
C VAL A 60 16.29 -0.82 -1.35
N PHE A 61 16.12 0.38 -0.81
CA PHE A 61 17.13 1.44 -0.83
C PHE A 61 17.51 1.85 0.59
N HIS A 62 18.78 2.20 0.80
CA HIS A 62 19.27 2.78 2.05
C HIS A 62 19.34 4.30 1.99
N ASN A 63 18.69 4.96 2.95
CA ASN A 63 18.51 6.41 3.04
C ASN A 63 17.68 7.00 1.88
N VAL A 64 17.36 8.29 2.00
CA VAL A 64 16.31 8.94 1.18
C VAL A 64 16.74 9.20 -0.28
N ASN A 65 18.03 9.16 -0.60
CA ASN A 65 18.52 9.29 -1.98
C ASN A 65 18.37 7.97 -2.75
N LYS A 66 17.17 7.75 -3.31
CA LYS A 66 16.75 6.56 -4.08
C LYS A 66 17.69 6.17 -5.23
N SER A 67 18.53 7.08 -5.75
CA SER A 67 19.34 6.82 -6.94
C SER A 67 20.77 6.32 -6.68
N GLU A 68 21.26 6.28 -5.44
CA GLU A 68 22.68 5.95 -5.17
C GLU A 68 22.91 4.75 -4.24
N ASN A 69 21.88 4.21 -3.57
CA ASN A 69 22.07 3.17 -2.54
C ASN A 69 21.01 2.04 -2.60
N GLU A 70 20.75 1.47 -3.78
CA GLU A 70 19.96 0.23 -3.84
C GLU A 70 20.72 -0.91 -3.16
N ILE A 71 20.08 -1.58 -2.20
CA ILE A 71 20.62 -2.76 -1.55
C ILE A 71 20.15 -3.99 -2.32
N PRO A 72 21.07 -4.82 -2.87
CA PRO A 72 20.66 -5.99 -3.63
C PRO A 72 19.85 -6.97 -2.76
N VAL A 73 18.70 -7.39 -3.28
CA VAL A 73 17.90 -8.46 -2.69
C VAL A 73 18.56 -9.81 -2.95
N LYS A 74 18.73 -10.60 -1.89
CA LYS A 74 19.26 -11.96 -1.93
C LYS A 74 18.15 -12.97 -2.20
N GLU A 75 17.03 -12.83 -1.51
CA GLU A 75 15.91 -13.77 -1.53
C GLU A 75 14.64 -13.06 -1.03
N ILE A 76 13.49 -13.40 -1.60
CA ILE A 76 12.19 -13.05 -1.05
C ILE A 76 11.49 -14.35 -0.66
N VAL A 77 11.11 -14.46 0.61
CA VAL A 77 10.41 -15.63 1.16
C VAL A 77 9.01 -15.23 1.57
N ASP A 78 8.01 -15.96 1.11
CA ASP A 78 6.60 -15.81 1.52
C ASP A 78 6.17 -17.02 2.35
N ASN A 79 6.03 -16.82 3.66
CA ASN A 79 5.54 -17.82 4.61
C ASN A 79 4.58 -17.15 5.60
N GLU A 80 3.44 -16.67 5.13
CA GLU A 80 2.45 -15.84 5.86
C GLU A 80 2.91 -14.40 6.17
N LEU A 81 4.22 -14.20 6.23
CA LEU A 81 4.93 -12.92 6.17
C LEU A 81 5.88 -12.93 4.98
N ILE A 82 6.00 -11.77 4.32
CA ILE A 82 7.05 -11.56 3.33
C ILE A 82 8.33 -11.19 4.07
N THR A 83 9.41 -11.90 3.79
CA THR A 83 10.76 -11.58 4.25
C THR A 83 11.66 -11.32 3.04
N ILE A 84 12.14 -10.10 2.89
CA ILE A 84 13.19 -9.74 1.93
C ILE A 84 14.53 -9.87 2.65
N LYS A 85 15.37 -10.82 2.23
CA LYS A 85 16.75 -10.91 2.71
C LYS A 85 17.64 -10.03 1.86
N LEU A 86 18.42 -9.18 2.51
CA LEU A 86 19.35 -8.24 1.89
C LEU A 86 20.74 -8.90 1.75
N LYS A 87 21.52 -8.48 0.76
CA LYS A 87 22.94 -8.91 0.64
C LYS A 87 23.87 -8.15 1.60
N GLU A 88 23.41 -7.03 2.14
CA GLU A 88 24.18 -6.15 3.00
C GLU A 88 23.42 -5.90 4.30
N LYS A 89 24.15 -5.89 5.41
CA LYS A 89 23.59 -5.61 6.73
C LYS A 89 23.50 -4.11 6.93
N VAL A 90 22.32 -3.64 7.32
CA VAL A 90 22.02 -2.23 7.55
C VAL A 90 22.01 -1.98 9.05
N THR A 91 22.91 -1.12 9.53
CA THR A 91 23.09 -0.92 10.98
C THR A 91 22.25 0.22 11.56
N SER A 92 21.81 1.15 10.72
CA SER A 92 21.06 2.36 11.11
C SER A 92 20.54 3.10 9.88
N GLY A 93 19.63 4.05 10.10
CA GLY A 93 19.08 4.93 9.06
C GLY A 93 17.71 4.45 8.58
N THR A 94 17.31 4.91 7.38
CA THR A 94 15.99 4.59 6.82
C THR A 94 16.13 3.62 5.66
N LEU A 95 15.29 2.61 5.60
CA LEU A 95 15.09 1.77 4.42
C LEU A 95 13.84 2.21 3.66
N LEU A 96 13.95 2.28 2.33
CA LEU A 96 12.81 2.50 1.45
C LEU A 96 12.50 1.20 0.72
N VAL A 97 11.34 0.63 0.99
CA VAL A 97 10.88 -0.61 0.36
C VAL A 97 9.86 -0.23 -0.70
N ASN A 98 10.30 -0.21 -1.96
CA ASN A 98 9.42 0.07 -3.10
C ASN A 98 8.82 -1.25 -3.60
N ILE A 99 7.50 -1.30 -3.71
CA ILE A 99 6.77 -2.49 -4.13
C ILE A 99 5.67 -2.07 -5.11
N SER A 100 5.72 -2.59 -6.33
CA SER A 100 4.55 -2.62 -7.22
C SER A 100 3.81 -3.95 -7.03
N PHE A 101 2.49 -3.90 -6.96
CA PHE A 101 1.66 -5.07 -6.70
C PHE A 101 0.33 -5.04 -7.46
N THR A 102 -0.26 -6.22 -7.69
CA THR A 102 -1.67 -6.38 -8.05
C THR A 102 -2.42 -6.97 -6.87
N GLY A 103 -3.53 -6.34 -6.49
CA GLY A 103 -4.41 -6.83 -5.44
C GLY A 103 -5.74 -7.36 -5.99
N ASN A 104 -6.39 -8.19 -5.19
CA ASN A 104 -7.68 -8.79 -5.50
C ASN A 104 -8.82 -8.11 -4.73
N ILE A 105 -9.92 -7.82 -5.43
CA ILE A 105 -11.17 -7.36 -4.81
C ILE A 105 -11.79 -8.54 -4.05
N GLN A 106 -11.84 -8.43 -2.74
CA GLN A 106 -12.31 -9.47 -1.84
C GLN A 106 -13.84 -9.62 -1.87
N SER A 107 -14.32 -10.81 -1.52
CA SER A 107 -15.76 -11.11 -1.40
C SER A 107 -16.32 -10.95 0.02
N ASP A 108 -15.46 -10.99 1.04
CA ASP A 108 -15.87 -11.29 2.42
C ASP A 108 -16.01 -10.03 3.30
N LYS A 109 -16.26 -8.87 2.69
CA LYS A 109 -16.34 -7.55 3.39
C LYS A 109 -15.10 -7.22 4.25
N ILE A 110 -13.93 -7.67 3.82
CA ILE A 110 -12.59 -7.42 4.42
C ILE A 110 -11.61 -6.99 3.34
N GLY A 111 -10.53 -6.31 3.70
CA GLY A 111 -9.57 -5.78 2.72
C GLY A 111 -10.24 -4.74 1.82
N PHE A 112 -9.91 -4.72 0.53
CA PHE A 112 -10.64 -3.94 -0.47
C PHE A 112 -11.68 -4.83 -1.17
N TYR A 113 -12.96 -4.49 -1.06
CA TYR A 113 -14.07 -5.38 -1.44
C TYR A 113 -15.21 -4.63 -2.13
N LYS A 114 -16.08 -5.39 -2.81
CA LYS A 114 -17.32 -4.83 -3.39
C LYS A 114 -18.36 -4.59 -2.29
N GLY A 115 -18.69 -3.33 -2.06
CA GLY A 115 -19.68 -2.87 -1.10
C GLY A 115 -21.11 -2.89 -1.63
N ASP A 116 -21.99 -2.28 -0.83
CA ASP A 116 -23.40 -2.08 -1.17
C ASP A 116 -23.57 -0.83 -2.05
N THR A 117 -24.77 -0.61 -2.59
CA THR A 117 -25.09 0.58 -3.37
C THR A 117 -25.21 1.82 -2.47
N ASP A 118 -24.65 2.95 -2.89
CA ASP A 118 -24.77 4.22 -2.17
C ASP A 118 -26.20 4.82 -2.28
N VAL A 119 -26.41 5.97 -1.64
CA VAL A 119 -27.71 6.66 -1.65
C VAL A 119 -28.11 7.22 -3.03
N GLU A 120 -27.15 7.35 -3.95
CA GLU A 120 -27.34 7.85 -5.32
C GLU A 120 -27.51 6.71 -6.33
N GLY A 121 -27.47 5.45 -5.89
CA GLY A 121 -27.62 4.29 -6.76
C GLY A 121 -26.30 3.76 -7.35
N ARG A 122 -25.14 4.27 -6.92
CA ARG A 122 -23.82 3.83 -7.39
C ARG A 122 -23.36 2.59 -6.65
N VAL A 123 -22.69 1.66 -7.35
CA VAL A 123 -22.08 0.51 -6.68
C VAL A 123 -20.78 0.98 -6.04
N THR A 124 -20.55 0.61 -4.78
CA THR A 124 -19.33 0.99 -4.07
C THR A 124 -18.30 -0.14 -4.05
N TYR A 125 -17.03 0.23 -4.07
CA TYR A 125 -15.92 -0.65 -3.71
C TYR A 125 -15.18 0.04 -2.58
N THR A 126 -15.13 -0.59 -1.41
CA THR A 126 -14.73 0.06 -0.17
C THR A 126 -13.77 -0.84 0.61
N THR A 127 -13.19 -0.29 1.65
CA THR A 127 -12.20 -0.98 2.48
C THR A 127 -12.70 -1.28 3.87
N ASN A 128 -12.39 -2.47 4.36
CA ASN A 128 -12.43 -2.81 5.78
C ASN A 128 -11.06 -3.37 6.16
N LEU A 129 -10.19 -2.49 6.65
CA LEU A 129 -8.79 -2.81 6.93
C LEU A 129 -8.54 -3.20 8.39
N THR A 130 -9.59 -3.35 9.20
CA THR A 130 -9.49 -3.76 10.61
C THR A 130 -8.47 -4.87 10.77
N THR A 131 -7.47 -4.68 11.64
CA THR A 131 -6.34 -5.61 11.76
C THR A 131 -6.83 -7.05 11.96
N PRO A 132 -6.36 -8.03 11.17
CA PRO A 132 -5.23 -7.97 10.25
C PRO A 132 -5.62 -7.93 8.75
N ASN A 133 -6.57 -7.07 8.37
CA ASN A 133 -7.09 -7.04 6.99
C ASN A 133 -6.41 -6.02 6.07
N ALA A 134 -5.58 -5.10 6.58
CA ALA A 134 -4.85 -4.14 5.74
C ALA A 134 -3.93 -4.83 4.73
N ARG A 135 -3.31 -5.95 5.15
CA ARG A 135 -2.43 -6.78 4.31
C ARG A 135 -3.09 -7.40 3.07
N LEU A 136 -4.42 -7.45 3.04
CA LEU A 136 -5.21 -7.90 1.89
C LEU A 136 -5.35 -6.81 0.83
N ALA A 137 -5.08 -5.55 1.20
CA ALA A 137 -5.28 -4.40 0.35
C ALA A 137 -3.97 -3.82 -0.19
N PHE A 138 -2.90 -3.82 0.63
CA PHE A 138 -1.56 -3.41 0.24
C PHE A 138 -0.50 -4.03 1.16
N PRO A 139 0.77 -4.15 0.72
CA PRO A 139 1.86 -4.59 1.58
C PRO A 139 2.10 -3.61 2.73
N CYS A 140 2.10 -4.04 3.99
CA CYS A 140 2.31 -3.15 5.13
C CYS A 140 2.74 -3.86 6.41
N LEU A 141 3.16 -3.10 7.44
CA LEU A 141 3.33 -3.63 8.79
C LEU A 141 1.99 -3.58 9.52
N ASP A 142 1.17 -4.61 9.33
CA ASP A 142 -0.25 -4.70 9.71
C ASP A 142 -0.43 -5.00 11.20
N ASN A 143 -0.06 -4.03 12.03
CA ASN A 143 -0.16 -4.04 13.48
C ASN A 143 -0.70 -2.69 13.98
N ILE A 144 -1.67 -2.72 14.90
CA ILE A 144 -2.29 -1.52 15.47
C ILE A 144 -1.31 -0.56 16.17
N LEU A 145 -0.17 -1.06 16.63
CA LEU A 145 0.86 -0.28 17.30
C LEU A 145 1.86 0.39 16.34
N LEU A 146 1.95 -0.09 15.09
CA LEU A 146 2.92 0.39 14.11
C LEU A 146 2.32 1.48 13.23
N LYS A 147 2.16 2.66 13.82
CA LYS A 147 1.56 3.83 13.16
C LYS A 147 2.58 4.61 12.35
N ALA A 148 2.17 5.10 11.19
CA ALA A 148 2.93 6.04 10.39
C ALA A 148 1.99 6.96 9.59
N PRO A 149 2.44 8.16 9.18
CA PRO A 149 1.74 8.97 8.19
C PRO A 149 1.50 8.21 6.89
N PHE A 150 0.39 8.51 6.23
CA PHE A 150 0.08 8.05 4.88
C PHE A 150 0.09 9.22 3.91
N LYS A 151 0.92 9.13 2.88
CA LYS A 151 0.75 9.88 1.64
C LYS A 151 -0.01 8.98 0.69
N PHE A 152 -1.26 9.33 0.42
CA PHE A 152 -2.21 8.44 -0.25
C PHE A 152 -2.83 9.07 -1.49
N GLY A 153 -2.96 8.28 -2.55
CA GLY A 153 -3.66 8.67 -3.76
C GLY A 153 -4.36 7.50 -4.45
N VAL A 154 -5.36 7.82 -5.26
CA VAL A 154 -6.12 6.86 -6.06
C VAL A 154 -6.27 7.42 -7.48
N THR A 155 -5.99 6.61 -8.49
CA THR A 155 -6.39 6.88 -9.87
C THR A 155 -7.59 6.00 -10.21
N ALA A 156 -8.76 6.61 -10.34
CA ALA A 156 -9.99 5.93 -10.73
C ALA A 156 -10.26 6.09 -12.22
N ASN A 157 -11.14 5.25 -12.77
CA ASN A 157 -11.54 5.36 -14.18
C ASN A 157 -12.37 6.64 -14.39
N PRO A 158 -12.45 7.18 -15.62
CA PRO A 158 -13.18 8.42 -15.90
C PRO A 158 -14.63 8.38 -15.39
N GLY A 159 -15.04 9.44 -14.71
CA GLY A 159 -16.40 9.60 -14.17
C GLY A 159 -16.68 8.86 -12.86
N GLN A 160 -15.74 8.07 -12.34
CA GLN A 160 -15.85 7.46 -11.01
C GLN A 160 -15.44 8.47 -9.94
N LEU A 161 -16.09 8.42 -8.78
CA LEU A 161 -15.74 9.26 -7.63
C LEU A 161 -14.94 8.45 -6.60
N VAL A 162 -14.05 9.12 -5.87
CA VAL A 162 -13.29 8.50 -4.78
C VAL A 162 -13.43 9.31 -3.49
N SER A 163 -13.77 8.64 -2.40
CA SER A 163 -13.77 9.20 -1.05
C SER A 163 -12.78 8.47 -0.16
N SER A 164 -12.20 9.17 0.80
CA SER A 164 -11.30 8.63 1.82
C SER A 164 -11.61 9.27 3.18
N ILE A 165 -11.12 8.67 4.26
CA ILE A 165 -11.09 9.29 5.58
C ILE A 165 -10.16 10.52 5.62
N LEU A 166 -9.25 10.64 4.65
CA LEU A 166 -8.33 11.77 4.52
C LEU A 166 -8.96 12.91 3.71
N ASP A 167 -8.56 14.14 4.01
CA ASP A 167 -8.99 15.32 3.27
C ASP A 167 -8.41 15.34 1.86
N LEU A 168 -9.24 15.61 0.86
CA LEU A 168 -8.80 15.72 -0.53
C LEU A 168 -7.89 16.95 -0.69
N SER A 169 -6.71 16.74 -1.28
CA SER A 169 -5.73 17.79 -1.58
C SER A 169 -5.88 18.30 -3.00
N SER A 170 -5.98 17.38 -3.96
CA SER A 170 -6.18 17.73 -5.37
C SER A 170 -6.87 16.61 -6.13
N GLU A 171 -7.48 17.02 -7.24
CA GLU A 171 -8.08 16.16 -8.25
C GLU A 171 -7.59 16.64 -9.62
N ALA A 172 -7.13 15.71 -10.46
CA ALA A 172 -6.64 16.03 -11.80
C ALA A 172 -6.90 14.89 -12.78
N ASP A 173 -7.27 15.23 -14.01
CA ASP A 173 -7.38 14.26 -15.09
C ASP A 173 -6.02 13.65 -15.41
N VAL A 174 -6.02 12.35 -15.66
CA VAL A 174 -4.88 11.60 -16.19
C VAL A 174 -5.11 11.46 -17.69
N LEU A 175 -4.18 11.99 -18.47
CA LEU A 175 -4.24 11.98 -19.93
C LEU A 175 -3.32 10.90 -20.50
N ASN A 176 -3.72 10.30 -21.62
CA ASN A 176 -2.82 9.52 -22.46
C ASN A 176 -2.01 10.42 -23.41
N ASP A 177 -1.16 9.82 -24.25
CA ASP A 177 -0.34 10.53 -25.24
C ASP A 177 -1.14 11.31 -26.30
N ASN A 178 -2.45 11.05 -26.42
CA ASN A 178 -3.36 11.71 -27.35
C ASN A 178 -4.26 12.78 -26.67
N ASP A 179 -3.97 13.15 -25.42
CA ASP A 179 -4.77 14.06 -24.59
C ASP A 179 -6.19 13.53 -24.24
N ASP A 180 -6.45 12.23 -24.38
CA ASP A 180 -7.70 11.63 -23.91
C ASP A 180 -7.64 11.41 -22.41
N VAL A 181 -8.74 11.75 -21.70
CA VAL A 181 -8.88 11.44 -20.28
C VAL A 181 -9.03 9.93 -20.08
N ILE A 182 -8.02 9.32 -19.48
CA ILE A 182 -7.98 7.88 -19.17
C ILE A 182 -8.23 7.57 -17.70
N GLY A 183 -8.35 8.60 -16.86
CA GLY A 183 -8.72 8.46 -15.46
C GLY A 183 -8.68 9.78 -14.72
N THR A 184 -9.02 9.75 -13.44
CA THR A 184 -8.95 10.91 -12.56
C THR A 184 -8.11 10.53 -11.34
N ARG A 185 -7.07 11.33 -11.06
CA ARG A 185 -6.17 11.17 -9.93
C ARG A 185 -6.66 11.99 -8.75
N TYR A 186 -7.01 11.31 -7.68
CA TYR A 186 -7.34 11.87 -6.37
C TYR A 186 -6.10 11.78 -5.48
N GLN A 187 -5.62 12.92 -5.01
CA GLN A 187 -4.51 13.00 -4.06
C GLN A 187 -5.02 13.56 -2.75
N TYR A 188 -4.73 12.90 -1.64
CA TYR A 188 -5.15 13.31 -0.31
C TYR A 188 -4.03 14.02 0.45
N GLN A 189 -4.42 14.82 1.45
CA GLN A 189 -3.49 15.39 2.42
C GLN A 189 -2.77 14.26 3.17
N VAL A 190 -1.50 14.50 3.54
CA VAL A 190 -0.74 13.53 4.34
C VAL A 190 -1.41 13.39 5.71
N SER A 191 -1.66 12.16 6.13
CA SER A 191 -2.30 11.90 7.42
C SER A 191 -1.37 12.17 8.59
N GLU A 192 -1.94 12.44 9.77
CA GLU A 192 -1.25 12.17 11.04
C GLU A 192 -0.88 10.67 11.14
N PRO A 193 0.04 10.26 12.04
CA PRO A 193 0.37 8.85 12.21
C PRO A 193 -0.85 7.99 12.60
N ILE A 194 -1.24 7.10 11.71
CA ILE A 194 -2.34 6.13 11.90
C ILE A 194 -1.85 4.71 11.68
N ALA A 195 -2.55 3.73 12.25
CA ALA A 195 -2.28 2.33 11.93
C ALA A 195 -2.81 2.02 10.52
N PRO A 196 -2.23 1.05 9.78
CA PRO A 196 -2.73 0.67 8.45
C PRO A 196 -4.22 0.30 8.43
N ALA A 197 -4.71 -0.24 9.54
CA ALA A 197 -6.11 -0.63 9.71
C ALA A 197 -7.12 0.53 9.76
N LEU A 198 -6.65 1.77 9.87
CA LEU A 198 -7.48 2.98 9.92
C LEU A 198 -7.49 3.75 8.60
N LEU A 199 -6.70 3.35 7.60
CA LEU A 199 -6.82 3.92 6.27
C LEU A 199 -8.13 3.40 5.64
N GLU A 200 -8.88 4.31 5.03
CA GLU A 200 -10.10 3.95 4.32
C GLU A 200 -10.19 4.68 2.98
N TRP A 201 -10.63 3.97 1.94
CA TRP A 201 -11.06 4.57 0.69
C TRP A 201 -12.27 3.84 0.10
N THR A 202 -13.03 4.56 -0.73
CA THR A 202 -14.17 4.02 -1.47
C THR A 202 -14.20 4.59 -2.88
N ILE A 203 -14.35 3.71 -3.87
CA ILE A 203 -14.60 4.08 -5.27
C ILE A 203 -16.09 3.87 -5.55
N HIS A 204 -16.74 4.89 -6.11
CA HIS A 204 -18.17 4.89 -6.44
C HIS A 204 -18.33 4.81 -7.96
N ILE A 205 -19.06 3.78 -8.43
CA ILE A 205 -19.26 3.49 -9.88
C ILE A 205 -20.72 3.58 -10.32
#